data_AF-A0A2Z5CTS8-F1
#
_entry.id   AF-A0A2Z5CTS8-F1
#
_cell.length_a   1.000
_cell.length_b   1.000
_cell.length_c   1.000
_cell.angle_alpha   90.00
_cell.angle_beta   90.00
_cell.angle_gamma   90.00
#
_symmetry.space_group_name_H-M   'P 1'
#
loop_
_entity.id
_entity.type
_entity.pdbx_description
1 polymer ?
#
loop_
_entity_poly.entity_id
_entity_poly.type
_entity_poly.pdbx_seq_one_letter_code
_entity_poly.pdbx_strand_id
1 'polypeptide(L)' 'EFHPEPRVAAIVASHNHPEFIVNVKETGKILLVNYEDLTNLSVTTIGAARFLHDGGWDSTQRYFLTAANESNKIAVV' A
#
# COMPACT_ATOMS: atom_id res chain seq x y z
N GLU A 1 8.71 5.76 -12.76
CA GLU A 1 10.11 6.23 -12.61
C GLU A 1 10.87 5.28 -11.71
N PHE A 2 12.15 5.03 -11.98
CA PHE A 2 13.02 4.22 -11.12
C PHE A 2 13.49 5.07 -9.94
N HIS A 3 13.40 4.52 -8.72
CA HIS A 3 13.97 5.12 -7.51
C HIS A 3 14.90 4.07 -6.88
N PRO A 4 16.17 4.37 -6.58
CA PRO A 4 17.14 3.37 -6.13
C PRO A 4 16.89 2.88 -4.71
N GLU A 5 16.20 3.67 -3.88
CA GLU A 5 15.89 3.32 -2.48
C GLU A 5 14.40 3.55 -2.15
N PRO A 6 13.49 2.72 -2.66
CA PRO A 6 12.08 2.78 -2.32
C PRO A 6 11.80 1.98 -1.04
N ARG A 7 11.62 2.68 0.08
CA ARG A 7 11.41 2.11 1.41
C ARG A 7 9.97 1.65 1.59
N VAL A 8 9.80 0.54 2.30
CA VAL A 8 8.49 0.12 2.80
C VAL A 8 8.15 0.96 4.03
N ALA A 9 6.97 1.58 4.05
CA ALA A 9 6.57 2.48 5.13
C ALA A 9 5.53 1.88 6.08
N ALA A 10 4.53 1.18 5.54
CA ALA A 10 3.49 0.51 6.32
C ALA A 10 3.05 -0.76 5.62
N ILE A 11 2.63 -1.74 6.41
CA ILE A 11 2.05 -3.00 5.97
C ILE A 11 0.80 -3.24 6.81
N VAL A 12 -0.34 -3.49 6.16
CA VAL A 12 -1.58 -3.91 6.81
C VAL A 12 -2.15 -5.15 6.10
N ALA A 13 -2.93 -5.96 6.80
CA ALA A 13 -3.60 -7.12 6.21
C ALA A 13 -5.02 -6.74 5.78
N SER A 14 -5.41 -7.12 4.55
CA SER A 14 -6.78 -6.96 4.06
C SER A 14 -7.74 -7.84 4.86
N HIS A 15 -8.95 -7.33 5.08
CA HIS A 15 -10.06 -8.07 5.71
C HIS A 15 -10.98 -8.73 4.69
N ASN A 16 -10.82 -8.44 3.40
CA ASN A 16 -11.70 -8.91 2.32
C ASN A 16 -11.04 -9.94 1.40
N HIS A 17 -9.72 -9.88 1.29
CA HIS A 17 -8.93 -10.76 0.44
C HIS A 17 -7.71 -11.26 1.21
N PRO A 18 -7.15 -12.42 0.83
CA PRO A 18 -5.90 -12.94 1.38
C PRO A 18 -4.70 -12.14 0.85
N GLU A 19 -4.66 -10.85 1.20
CA GLU A 19 -3.69 -9.88 0.70
C GLU A 19 -3.07 -9.05 1.84
N PHE A 20 -1.77 -8.77 1.71
CA PHE A 20 -1.14 -7.65 2.41
C PHE A 20 -1.20 -6.39 1.54
N ILE A 21 -1.48 -5.25 2.17
CA ILE A 21 -1.37 -3.92 1.56
C ILE A 21 -0.05 -3.30 2.01
N VAL A 22 0.85 -3.03 1.08
CA VAL A 22 2.21 -2.55 1.34
C VAL A 22 2.42 -1.16 0.73
N ASN A 23 2.72 -0.17 1.56
CA ASN A 23 3.08 1.18 1.12
C ASN A 23 4.56 1.25 0.75
N VAL A 24 4.85 1.71 -0.47
CA VAL A 24 6.21 1.97 -0.96
C VAL A 24 6.41 3.49 -1.08
N LYS A 25 7.16 4.05 -0.12
CA LYS A 25 7.22 5.48 0.19
C LYS A 25 7.61 6.34 -1.01
N GLU A 26 8.83 6.22 -1.50
CA GLU A 26 9.42 7.19 -2.44
C GLU A 26 8.78 7.12 -3.84
N THR A 27 8.26 5.95 -4.22
CA THR A 27 7.63 5.73 -5.52
C THR A 27 6.12 5.99 -5.51
N GLY A 28 5.51 6.16 -4.33
CA GLY A 28 4.06 6.34 -4.21
C GLY A 28 3.27 5.15 -4.74
N LYS A 29 3.78 3.93 -4.55
CA LYS A 29 3.10 2.70 -4.96
C LYS A 29 2.49 2.01 -3.76
N ILE A 30 1.29 1.48 -3.93
CA ILE A 30 0.66 0.57 -2.98
C ILE A 30 0.60 -0.80 -3.64
N LEU A 31 1.13 -1.82 -2.97
CA LEU A 31 1.12 -3.20 -3.47
C LEU A 31 0.07 -4.00 -2.71
N LEU A 32 -0.86 -4.62 -3.43
CA LEU A 32 -1.74 -5.66 -2.90
C LEU A 32 -1.07 -7.00 -3.20
N VAL A 33 -0.49 -7.62 -2.17
CA VAL A 33 0.30 -8.84 -2.28
C VAL A 33 -0.56 -10.02 -1.83
N ASN A 34 -1.08 -10.79 -2.78
CA ASN A 34 -1.89 -11.97 -2.50
C ASN A 34 -0.97 -13.11 -2.02
N TYR A 35 -1.31 -13.69 -0.88
CA TYR A 35 -0.52 -14.73 -0.22
C TYR A 35 -1.13 -16.14 -0.30
N GLU A 36 -2.14 -16.38 -1.15
CA GLU A 36 -2.73 -17.71 -1.34
C GLU A 36 -1.76 -18.71 -1.97
N ASP A 37 -0.90 -18.23 -2.87
CA ASP A 37 0.15 -19.03 -3.50
C ASP A 37 1.48 -18.26 -3.51
N LEU A 38 2.35 -18.61 -2.56
CA LEU A 38 3.69 -18.01 -2.44
C LEU A 38 4.65 -18.48 -3.54
N THR A 39 4.33 -19.54 -4.28
CA THR A 39 5.13 -20.03 -5.41
C THR A 39 4.84 -19.21 -6.67
N ASN A 40 3.57 -18.84 -6.87
CA ASN A 40 3.10 -18.03 -8.00
C ASN A 40 2.52 -16.70 -7.50
N LEU A 41 3.36 -15.90 -6.83
CA LEU A 41 2.94 -14.69 -6.14
C LEU A 41 2.25 -13.70 -7.09
N SER A 42 1.00 -13.36 -6.79
CA SER A 42 0.24 -12.33 -7.50
C SER A 42 0.33 -11.00 -6.75
N VAL A 43 0.68 -9.93 -7.47
CA VAL A 43 0.80 -8.58 -6.90
C VAL A 43 0.09 -7.57 -7.79
N THR A 44 -0.92 -6.89 -7.24
CA THR A 44 -1.52 -5.71 -7.88
C THR A 44 -0.78 -4.47 -7.44
N THR A 45 -0.31 -3.65 -8.38
CA THR A 45 0.35 -2.38 -8.10
C THR A 45 -0.59 -1.21 -8.38
N ILE A 46 -0.87 -0.40 -7.36
CA ILE A 46 -1.71 0.79 -7.45
C ILE A 46 -0.82 2.03 -7.36
N GLY A 47 -1.02 2.98 -8.27
CA GLY A 47 -0.36 4.28 -8.22
C GLY A 47 -1.07 5.24 -7.25
N ALA A 48 -0.31 5.87 -6.36
CA ALA A 48 -0.77 6.87 -5.42
C ALA A 48 0.17 8.10 -5.44
N ALA A 49 0.07 8.97 -4.42
CA ALA A 49 1.01 10.08 -4.26
C ALA A 49 2.34 9.60 -3.65
N ARG A 50 3.45 10.25 -4.01
CA ARG A 50 4.76 9.97 -3.42
C ARG A 50 4.79 10.29 -1.93
N PHE A 51 5.70 9.64 -1.22
CA PHE A 51 5.93 9.76 0.21
C PHE A 51 4.80 9.19 1.06
N LEU A 52 4.26 8.05 0.64
CA LEU A 52 3.39 7.24 1.49
C LEU A 52 4.07 6.94 2.84
N HIS A 53 3.26 6.89 3.90
CA HIS A 53 3.72 6.63 5.25
C HIS A 53 2.76 5.65 5.93
N ASP A 54 2.13 6.08 7.01
CA ASP A 54 1.18 5.37 7.84
C ASP A 54 -0.27 5.60 7.39
N GLY A 55 -1.15 4.77 7.91
CA GLY A 55 -2.56 4.78 7.59
C GLY A 55 -3.37 3.89 8.53
N GLY A 56 -4.67 3.86 8.32
CA GLY A 56 -5.60 3.05 9.08
C GLY A 56 -6.81 2.65 8.26
N TRP A 57 -7.52 1.65 8.75
CA TRP A 57 -8.79 1.21 8.18
C TRP A 57 -9.89 2.23 8.48
N ASP A 58 -10.82 2.37 7.53
CA ASP A 58 -12.12 2.94 7.83
C ASP A 58 -12.90 2.06 8.83
N SER A 59 -14.02 2.58 9.36
CA SER A 59 -14.82 1.86 10.36
C SER A 59 -15.35 0.50 9.88
N THR A 60 -15.45 0.29 8.56
CA THR A 60 -15.93 -0.97 7.98
C THR A 60 -14.81 -1.94 7.61
N GLN A 61 -13.54 -1.55 7.84
CA GLN A 61 -12.36 -2.35 7.47
C GLN A 61 -12.31 -2.70 5.97
N ARG A 62 -12.88 -1.84 5.13
CA ARG A 62 -12.93 -2.03 3.68
C ARG A 62 -11.92 -1.18 2.96
N TYR A 63 -11.76 0.07 3.40
CA TYR A 63 -10.88 1.05 2.78
C TYR A 63 -9.70 1.35 3.68
N PHE A 64 -8.50 1.25 3.12
CA PHE A 64 -7.27 1.66 3.78
C PHE A 64 -6.98 3.12 3.43
N LEU A 65 -7.01 3.99 4.42
CA LEU A 65 -6.69 5.41 4.29
C LEU A 65 -5.23 5.60 4.71
N THR A 66 -4.37 6.03 3.79
CA THR A 66 -2.94 6.24 4.04
C THR A 66 -2.48 7.65 3.69
N ALA A 67 -1.60 8.20 4.52
CA ALA A 67 -1.01 9.51 4.34
C ALA A 67 0.18 9.48 3.37
N ALA A 68 0.14 10.33 2.36
CA ALA A 68 1.30 10.73 1.57
C ALA A 68 1.80 12.08 2.11
N ASN A 69 2.59 12.02 3.17
CA ASN A 69 2.80 13.16 4.08
C ASN A 69 3.49 14.36 3.41
N GLU A 70 4.59 14.16 2.68
CA GLU A 70 5.27 15.24 1.94
C GLU A 70 4.47 15.72 0.71
N SER A 71 3.40 15.02 0.34
CA SER A 71 2.47 15.43 -0.71
C SER A 71 1.21 16.11 -0.20
N ASN A 72 1.00 16.24 1.12
CA ASN A 72 -0.23 16.74 1.75
C ASN A 72 -1.51 16.07 1.21
N LYS A 73 -1.49 14.76 1.02
CA LYS A 73 -2.60 13.97 0.45
C LYS A 73 -2.92 12.75 1.29
N ILE A 74 -4.18 12.32 1.24
CA ILE A 74 -4.64 11.00 1.69
C ILE A 74 -4.96 10.18 0.44
N ALA A 75 -4.40 8.98 0.35
CA ALA A 75 -4.84 7.97 -0.61
C ALA A 75 -5.81 7.01 0.06
N VAL A 76 -6.83 6.57 -0.68
CA VAL A 76 -7.82 5.60 -0.24
C VAL A 76 -7.75 4.42 -1.19
N VAL A 77 -7.51 3.22 -0.64
CA VAL A 77 -7.41 1.96 -1.37
C VAL A 77 -8.45 0.99 -0.85
#